data_AF-K9TE70-F1
#
_entry.id   AF-K9TE70-F1
#
_cell.length_a   1.000
_cell.length_b   1.000
_cell.length_c   1.000
_cell.angle_alpha   90.00
_cell.angle_beta   90.00
_cell.angle_gamma   90.00
#
_symmetry.space_group_name_H-M   'P 1'
#
loop_
_entity.id
_entity.type
_entity.pdbx_description
1 polymer ?
#
loop_
_entity_poly.entity_id
_entity_poly.type
_entity_poly.pdbx_seq_one_letter_code
_entity_poly.pdbx_strand_id
1 'polypeptide(L)'
;MASPYSSDSLDRFQAQINELIDELPNLKFRKWIERSLWTLVRLTGEDIERLDWKILSAALLDMEAAFQAFHPHRHTRKITIFGSARTPPEAPEYQIAEAFGRAVVQQGFMVMTGAGGGIMDAGNKGASTANSFGLNIQLPFEQEANPYIDPQNLVEFKYFFTRKLFFLKESDAIALFPGGFGTQDEAFECLTLGQTGRFGPCPVVLIDCPGGDYWKDWDAYIRKHLLHRGLISPHDCSIYTITDNVDVACEAVRSFYRVYHSSRYVGDRFVIRLKTELSDEALAQLNEEFSDILVRGIIEKSQGLPEETGDETFELPRLIFFFNRRDAGRMYELIRRINTLGDSDSVESSHPERK
;
A
#
# COMPACT_ATOMS: atom_id res chain seq x y z
N MET A 1 13.41 4.64 -42.54
CA MET A 1 13.27 6.09 -42.34
C MET A 1 14.37 6.50 -41.37
N ALA A 2 15.22 7.44 -41.78
CA ALA A 2 16.38 7.88 -40.99
C ALA A 2 15.92 8.77 -39.83
N SER A 3 16.59 8.65 -38.68
CA SER A 3 16.41 9.51 -37.51
C SER A 3 16.41 10.99 -37.92
N PRO A 4 15.45 11.81 -37.47
CA PRO A 4 15.35 13.22 -37.87
C PRO A 4 16.44 14.13 -37.27
N TYR A 5 17.39 13.56 -36.52
CA TYR A 5 18.47 14.29 -35.89
C TYR A 5 19.83 13.86 -36.44
N SER A 6 20.62 14.82 -36.95
CA SER A 6 22.05 14.58 -37.18
C SER A 6 22.73 14.28 -35.83
N SER A 7 23.76 13.43 -35.80
CA SER A 7 24.51 13.11 -34.57
C SER A 7 24.91 14.36 -33.79
N ASP A 8 25.35 15.41 -34.50
CA ASP A 8 25.75 16.70 -33.92
C ASP A 8 24.61 17.43 -33.19
N SER A 9 23.36 17.26 -33.62
CA SER A 9 22.20 17.91 -32.99
C SER A 9 21.80 17.21 -31.68
N LEU A 10 21.91 15.89 -31.62
CA LEU A 10 21.67 15.10 -30.41
C LEU A 10 22.77 15.34 -29.37
N ASP A 11 24.04 15.37 -29.80
CA ASP A 11 25.18 15.63 -28.91
C ASP A 11 25.11 17.04 -28.31
N ARG A 12 24.68 18.04 -29.09
CA ARG A 12 24.44 19.40 -28.58
C ARG A 12 23.29 19.45 -27.59
N PHE A 13 22.18 18.78 -27.88
CA PHE A 13 21.02 18.73 -26.99
C PHE A 13 21.36 17.99 -25.68
N GLN A 14 22.21 16.97 -25.78
CA GLN A 14 22.74 16.24 -24.63
C GLN A 14 23.57 17.13 -23.70
N ALA A 15 24.45 17.95 -24.27
CA ALA A 15 25.21 18.93 -23.50
C ALA A 15 24.29 19.93 -22.78
N GLN A 16 23.25 20.43 -23.45
CA GLN A 16 22.29 21.39 -22.87
C GLN A 16 21.45 20.79 -21.73
N ILE A 17 21.02 19.54 -21.84
CA ILE A 17 20.30 18.85 -20.75
C ILE A 17 21.21 18.66 -19.55
N ASN A 18 22.47 18.27 -19.77
CA ASN A 18 23.42 18.08 -18.69
C ASN A 18 23.70 19.41 -17.95
N GLU A 19 23.86 20.51 -18.69
CA GLU A 19 24.03 21.86 -18.13
C GLU A 19 22.80 22.27 -17.30
N LEU A 20 21.59 22.09 -17.83
CA LEU A 20 20.35 22.34 -17.08
C LEU A 20 20.28 21.53 -15.79
N ILE A 21 20.69 20.27 -15.83
CA ILE A 21 20.66 19.38 -14.66
C ILE A 21 21.66 19.83 -13.60
N ASP A 22 22.84 20.32 -14.01
CA ASP A 22 23.87 20.83 -13.09
C ASP A 22 23.44 22.14 -12.41
N GLU A 23 22.51 22.89 -12.99
CA GLU A 23 21.90 24.09 -12.39
C GLU A 23 20.75 23.78 -11.41
N LEU A 24 20.29 22.52 -11.31
CA LEU A 24 19.17 22.18 -10.43
C LEU A 24 19.56 22.28 -8.94
N PRO A 25 18.64 22.77 -8.08
CA PRO A 25 18.94 23.05 -6.66
C PRO A 25 19.21 21.80 -5.81
N ASN A 26 18.89 20.59 -6.28
CA ASN A 26 19.11 19.34 -5.55
C ASN A 26 19.56 18.20 -6.47
N LEU A 27 20.83 17.80 -6.33
CA LEU A 27 21.45 16.74 -7.12
C LEU A 27 21.42 15.37 -6.44
N LYS A 28 20.81 15.22 -5.25
CA LYS A 28 20.74 13.94 -4.51
C LYS A 28 20.16 12.80 -5.36
N PHE A 29 19.28 13.13 -6.32
CA PHE A 29 18.61 12.19 -7.20
C PHE A 29 18.95 12.40 -8.69
N ARG A 30 20.11 13.00 -9.01
CA ARG A 30 20.56 13.36 -10.37
C ARG A 30 20.32 12.24 -11.39
N LYS A 31 20.74 11.01 -11.08
CA LYS A 31 20.56 9.83 -11.95
C LYS A 31 19.11 9.62 -12.40
N TRP A 32 18.14 9.82 -11.50
CA TRP A 32 16.72 9.60 -11.81
C TRP A 32 16.13 10.78 -12.58
N ILE A 33 16.54 12.01 -12.24
CA ILE A 33 16.17 13.22 -12.96
C ILE A 33 16.64 13.16 -14.42
N GLU A 34 17.92 12.85 -14.62
CA GLU A 34 18.53 12.63 -15.95
C GLU A 34 17.73 11.61 -16.76
N ARG A 35 17.49 10.43 -16.19
CA ARG A 35 16.77 9.35 -16.87
C ARG A 35 15.37 9.78 -17.30
N SER A 36 14.64 10.50 -16.45
CA SER A 36 13.29 10.97 -16.75
C SER A 36 13.30 12.00 -17.88
N LEU A 37 14.16 13.02 -17.80
CA LEU A 37 14.28 14.04 -18.84
C LEU A 37 14.69 13.44 -20.19
N TRP A 38 15.69 12.55 -20.18
CA TRP A 38 16.12 11.84 -21.38
C TRP A 38 15.01 10.98 -21.99
N THR A 39 14.16 10.38 -21.16
CA THR A 39 13.02 9.62 -21.66
C THR A 39 12.06 10.53 -22.41
N LEU A 40 11.70 11.69 -21.85
CA LEU A 40 10.82 12.67 -22.52
C LEU A 40 11.40 13.16 -23.84
N VAL A 41 12.70 13.42 -23.90
CA VAL A 41 13.37 13.93 -25.10
C VAL A 41 13.44 12.86 -26.19
N ARG A 42 13.74 11.61 -25.86
CA ARG A 42 13.72 10.53 -26.86
C ARG A 42 12.34 10.35 -27.48
N LEU A 43 11.28 10.50 -26.69
CA LEU A 43 9.90 10.40 -27.18
C LEU A 43 9.58 11.44 -28.26
N THR A 44 10.29 12.59 -28.32
CA THR A 44 10.07 13.58 -29.39
C THR A 44 10.67 13.18 -30.74
N GLY A 45 11.59 12.21 -30.74
CA GLY A 45 12.19 11.66 -31.96
C GLY A 45 11.40 10.50 -32.58
N GLU A 46 10.33 10.07 -31.91
CA GLU A 46 9.45 8.98 -32.32
C GLU A 46 8.12 9.55 -32.84
N ASP A 47 7.42 8.78 -33.69
CA ASP A 47 6.07 9.14 -34.18
C ASP A 47 5.01 8.77 -33.11
N ILE A 48 4.86 9.66 -32.13
CA ILE A 48 3.95 9.46 -30.98
C ILE A 48 2.67 10.28 -31.17
N GLU A 49 1.53 9.62 -30.95
CA GLU A 49 0.23 10.25 -31.10
C GLU A 49 -0.04 11.30 -30.01
N ARG A 50 -0.89 12.28 -30.34
CA ARG A 50 -1.33 13.32 -29.39
C ARG A 50 -1.95 12.73 -28.12
N LEU A 51 -2.62 11.58 -28.21
CA LEU A 51 -3.27 10.95 -27.07
C LEU A 51 -2.25 10.44 -26.05
N ASP A 52 -1.16 9.84 -26.52
CA ASP A 52 -0.08 9.32 -25.66
C ASP A 52 0.60 10.45 -24.89
N TRP A 53 0.86 11.58 -25.55
CA TRP A 53 1.39 12.78 -24.89
C TRP A 53 0.45 13.32 -23.81
N LYS A 54 -0.88 13.27 -24.03
CA LYS A 54 -1.87 13.66 -23.01
C LYS A 54 -1.91 12.71 -21.83
N ILE A 55 -1.71 11.41 -22.06
CA ILE A 55 -1.63 10.41 -20.99
C ILE A 55 -0.38 10.66 -20.15
N LEU A 56 0.77 10.77 -20.81
CA LEU A 56 2.06 11.01 -20.15
C LEU A 56 2.05 12.30 -19.32
N SER A 57 1.67 13.42 -19.93
CA SER A 57 1.67 14.72 -19.24
C SER A 57 0.73 14.74 -18.04
N ALA A 58 -0.50 14.24 -18.17
CA ALA A 58 -1.44 14.26 -17.05
C ALA A 58 -1.08 13.23 -15.97
N ALA A 59 -0.51 12.07 -16.32
CA ALA A 59 -0.01 11.13 -15.34
C ALA A 59 1.15 11.71 -14.52
N LEU A 60 2.03 12.49 -15.14
CA LEU A 60 3.11 13.20 -14.42
C LEU A 60 2.56 14.24 -13.43
N LEU A 61 1.53 14.99 -13.83
CA LEU A 61 0.85 15.95 -12.95
C LEU A 61 0.12 15.26 -11.78
N ASP A 62 -0.58 14.16 -12.06
CA ASP A 62 -1.19 13.33 -11.01
C ASP A 62 -0.14 12.86 -9.99
N MET A 63 1.02 12.39 -10.47
CA MET A 63 2.11 11.92 -9.61
C MET A 63 2.74 13.06 -8.80
N GLU A 64 2.99 14.21 -9.41
CA GLU A 64 3.55 15.39 -8.74
C GLU A 64 2.66 15.84 -7.58
N ALA A 65 1.36 16.06 -7.86
CA ALA A 65 0.40 16.52 -6.85
C ALA A 65 0.32 15.54 -5.67
N ALA A 66 0.24 14.24 -5.97
CA ALA A 66 0.18 13.21 -4.95
C ALA A 66 1.48 13.13 -4.13
N PHE A 67 2.67 13.20 -4.76
CA PHE A 67 3.93 13.23 -4.02
C PHE A 67 4.01 14.42 -3.06
N GLN A 68 3.56 15.60 -3.48
CA GLN A 68 3.54 16.79 -2.62
C GLN A 68 2.58 16.63 -1.43
N ALA A 69 1.36 16.13 -1.68
CA ALA A 69 0.35 15.94 -0.63
C ALA A 69 0.80 14.91 0.44
N PHE A 70 1.42 13.80 0.02
CA PHE A 70 1.81 12.73 0.95
C PHE A 70 3.16 12.95 1.63
N HIS A 71 4.07 13.72 1.03
CA HIS A 71 5.43 13.89 1.54
C HIS A 71 5.51 14.34 3.02
N PRO A 72 4.71 15.31 3.50
CA PRO A 72 4.72 15.71 4.91
C PRO A 72 4.33 14.59 5.87
N HIS A 73 3.53 13.62 5.41
CA HIS A 73 2.96 12.54 6.22
C HIS A 73 3.59 11.17 5.94
N ARG A 74 4.72 11.10 5.24
CA ARG A 74 5.32 9.84 4.76
C ARG A 74 5.73 8.85 5.87
N HIS A 75 5.96 9.33 7.09
CA HIS A 75 6.30 8.51 8.25
C HIS A 75 5.09 8.12 9.11
N THR A 76 3.89 8.60 8.77
CA THR A 76 2.63 8.21 9.42
C THR A 76 1.93 7.17 8.57
N ARG A 77 1.56 6.05 9.19
CA ARG A 77 0.82 4.97 8.55
C ARG A 77 -0.59 5.39 8.23
N LYS A 78 -1.07 4.88 7.11
CA LYS A 78 -2.38 5.22 6.58
C LYS A 78 -3.20 3.97 6.34
N ILE A 79 -4.48 4.03 6.68
CA ILE A 79 -5.45 2.99 6.37
C ILE A 79 -6.33 3.49 5.24
N THR A 80 -6.39 2.74 4.14
CA THR A 80 -7.34 3.05 3.07
C THR A 80 -8.67 2.36 3.35
N ILE A 81 -9.74 3.16 3.36
CA ILE A 81 -11.11 2.68 3.49
C ILE A 81 -11.78 2.68 2.12
N PHE A 82 -12.28 1.51 1.73
CA PHE A 82 -13.10 1.33 0.53
C PHE A 82 -14.48 0.82 0.90
N GLY A 83 -15.49 1.25 0.14
CA GLY A 83 -16.87 0.81 0.31
C GLY A 83 -17.81 1.55 -0.64
N SER A 84 -19.09 1.25 -0.55
CA SER A 84 -20.10 1.86 -1.41
C SER A 84 -20.16 3.39 -1.28
N ALA A 85 -20.15 4.09 -2.42
CA ALA A 85 -20.44 5.53 -2.50
C ALA A 85 -21.92 5.87 -2.24
N ARG A 86 -22.78 4.86 -2.09
CA ARG A 86 -24.25 4.99 -2.08
C ARG A 86 -24.88 4.65 -0.74
N THR A 87 -24.09 4.20 0.24
CA THR A 87 -24.60 3.84 1.57
C THR A 87 -25.09 5.10 2.28
N PRO A 88 -26.35 5.17 2.73
CA PRO A 88 -26.86 6.36 3.41
C PRO A 88 -26.32 6.46 4.85
N PRO A 89 -26.23 7.67 5.43
CA PRO A 89 -25.73 7.87 6.80
C PRO A 89 -26.46 7.06 7.87
N GLU A 90 -27.75 6.77 7.68
CA GLU A 90 -28.56 6.01 8.64
C GLU A 90 -28.29 4.50 8.61
N ALA A 91 -27.61 4.00 7.58
CA ALA A 91 -27.36 2.58 7.42
C ALA A 91 -26.31 2.07 8.41
N PRO A 92 -26.46 0.84 8.96
CA PRO A 92 -25.49 0.25 9.87
C PRO A 92 -24.06 0.21 9.32
N GLU A 93 -23.89 -0.01 8.02
CA GLU A 93 -22.59 -0.05 7.35
C GLU A 93 -21.88 1.31 7.38
N TYR A 94 -22.64 2.41 7.26
CA TYR A 94 -22.09 3.75 7.40
C TYR A 94 -21.63 3.98 8.85
N GLN A 95 -22.48 3.63 9.83
CA GLN A 95 -22.19 3.84 11.25
C GLN A 95 -20.94 3.09 11.71
N ILE A 96 -20.77 1.83 11.29
CA ILE A 96 -19.57 1.06 11.63
C ILE A 96 -18.33 1.58 10.91
N ALA A 97 -18.43 2.07 9.67
CA ALA A 97 -17.32 2.70 8.96
C ALA A 97 -16.87 4.00 9.65
N GLU A 98 -17.81 4.82 10.13
CA GLU A 98 -17.50 6.02 10.91
C GLU A 98 -16.84 5.64 12.25
N ALA A 99 -17.36 4.62 12.94
CA ALA A 99 -16.77 4.14 14.19
C ALA A 99 -15.34 3.60 13.98
N PHE A 100 -15.11 2.84 12.91
CA PHE A 100 -13.79 2.35 12.54
C PHE A 100 -12.82 3.49 12.23
N GLY A 101 -13.22 4.46 11.40
CA GLY A 101 -12.40 5.64 11.09
C GLY A 101 -11.95 6.40 12.35
N ARG A 102 -12.85 6.53 13.33
CA ARG A 102 -12.56 7.15 14.64
C ARG A 102 -11.58 6.32 15.46
N ALA A 103 -11.80 5.01 15.53
CA ALA A 103 -10.98 4.10 16.32
C ALA A 103 -9.53 4.02 15.81
N VAL A 104 -9.32 3.97 14.50
CA VAL A 104 -7.96 3.91 13.94
C VAL A 104 -7.18 5.21 14.11
N VAL A 105 -7.86 6.36 14.06
CA VAL A 105 -7.24 7.66 14.39
C VAL A 105 -6.84 7.74 15.86
N GLN A 106 -7.64 7.18 16.78
CA GLN A 106 -7.24 7.08 18.20
C GLN A 106 -5.97 6.24 18.42
N GLN A 107 -5.65 5.36 17.46
CA GLN A 107 -4.41 4.59 17.45
C GLN A 107 -3.26 5.28 16.69
N GLY A 108 -3.46 6.51 16.20
CA GLY A 108 -2.46 7.33 15.52
C GLY A 108 -2.44 7.21 13.99
N PHE A 109 -3.23 6.32 13.40
CA PHE A 109 -3.31 6.21 11.94
C PHE A 109 -3.99 7.42 11.30
N MET A 110 -3.63 7.69 10.05
CA MET A 110 -4.43 8.55 9.18
C MET A 110 -5.32 7.69 8.27
N VAL A 111 -6.40 8.27 7.74
CA VAL A 111 -7.37 7.59 6.87
C VAL A 111 -7.31 8.17 5.47
N MET A 112 -7.27 7.29 4.47
CA MET A 112 -7.40 7.65 3.05
C MET A 112 -8.68 7.03 2.49
N THR A 113 -9.39 7.77 1.66
CA THR A 113 -10.55 7.25 0.93
C THR A 113 -10.58 7.77 -0.50
N GLY A 114 -11.56 7.34 -1.28
CA GLY A 114 -11.85 7.89 -2.59
C GLY A 114 -12.56 9.26 -2.60
N ALA A 115 -12.69 9.93 -1.45
CA ALA A 115 -13.29 11.25 -1.24
C ALA A 115 -14.79 11.38 -1.55
N GLY A 116 -15.44 10.35 -2.09
CA GLY A 116 -16.88 10.39 -2.38
C GLY A 116 -17.80 10.31 -1.16
N GLY A 117 -19.09 10.16 -1.43
CA GLY A 117 -20.12 9.91 -0.42
C GLY A 117 -20.10 8.49 0.17
N GLY A 118 -21.12 8.16 0.97
CA GLY A 118 -21.32 6.85 1.55
C GLY A 118 -20.22 6.41 2.49
N ILE A 119 -19.66 5.21 2.30
CA ILE A 119 -18.63 4.66 3.20
C ILE A 119 -17.35 5.51 3.20
N MET A 120 -17.00 6.12 2.06
CA MET A 120 -15.83 7.02 1.99
C MET A 120 -16.04 8.25 2.87
N ASP A 121 -17.23 8.85 2.81
CA ASP A 121 -17.65 9.95 3.68
C ASP A 121 -17.66 9.54 5.15
N ALA A 122 -18.22 8.37 5.49
CA ALA A 122 -18.20 7.83 6.85
C ALA A 122 -16.78 7.68 7.41
N GLY A 123 -15.87 7.10 6.61
CA GLY A 123 -14.48 6.89 6.97
C GLY A 123 -13.75 8.20 7.28
N ASN A 124 -13.88 9.20 6.39
CA ASN A 124 -13.27 10.52 6.61
C ASN A 124 -13.93 11.27 7.77
N LYS A 125 -15.26 11.17 7.92
CA LYS A 125 -15.99 11.75 9.05
C LYS A 125 -15.49 11.22 10.39
N GLY A 126 -15.33 9.90 10.50
CA GLY A 126 -14.78 9.25 11.68
C GLY A 126 -13.35 9.70 11.99
N ALA A 127 -12.54 9.86 10.95
CA ALA A 127 -11.14 10.26 11.07
C ALA A 127 -10.92 11.74 11.36
N SER A 128 -11.92 12.59 11.09
CA SER A 128 -11.87 14.06 11.10
C SER A 128 -10.95 14.66 10.03
N THR A 129 -11.11 15.96 9.77
CA THR A 129 -10.35 16.72 8.76
C THR A 129 -8.84 16.63 8.94
N ALA A 130 -8.34 16.62 10.18
CA ALA A 130 -6.91 16.62 10.46
C ALA A 130 -6.20 15.32 10.07
N ASN A 131 -6.92 14.19 9.98
CA ASN A 131 -6.33 12.87 9.70
C ASN A 131 -6.86 12.24 8.42
N SER A 132 -7.57 13.01 7.59
CA SER A 132 -8.23 12.53 6.39
C SER A 132 -7.51 12.96 5.12
N PHE A 133 -7.34 11.99 4.22
CA PHE A 133 -6.95 12.19 2.84
C PHE A 133 -8.07 11.76 1.89
N GLY A 134 -8.16 12.47 0.77
CA GLY A 134 -9.03 12.16 -0.34
C GLY A 134 -8.23 11.96 -1.62
N LEU A 135 -8.35 10.80 -2.23
CA LEU A 135 -7.86 10.57 -3.59
C LEU A 135 -9.09 10.55 -4.48
N ASN A 136 -9.50 11.72 -4.96
CA ASN A 136 -10.67 11.86 -5.81
C ASN A 136 -10.35 11.51 -7.27
N ILE A 137 -11.37 11.27 -8.08
CA ILE A 137 -11.22 11.01 -9.52
C ILE A 137 -12.13 11.94 -10.30
N GLN A 138 -11.57 12.58 -11.33
CA GLN A 138 -12.34 13.45 -12.21
C GLN A 138 -13.31 12.60 -13.05
N LEU A 139 -14.61 12.74 -12.77
CA LEU A 139 -15.68 12.10 -13.53
C LEU A 139 -16.48 13.15 -14.33
N PRO A 140 -17.14 12.76 -15.44
CA PRO A 140 -17.95 13.68 -16.24
C PRO A 140 -19.16 14.26 -15.50
N PHE A 141 -19.55 13.64 -14.38
CA PHE A 141 -20.60 14.11 -13.48
C PHE A 141 -19.96 14.60 -12.18
N GLU A 142 -20.54 15.65 -11.60
CA GLU A 142 -20.01 16.30 -10.40
C GLU A 142 -20.05 15.33 -9.22
N GLN A 143 -18.85 14.91 -8.77
CA GLN A 143 -18.64 14.23 -7.51
C GLN A 143 -17.84 15.19 -6.63
N GLU A 144 -18.53 15.96 -5.79
CA GLU A 144 -17.88 16.78 -4.77
C GLU A 144 -17.20 15.86 -3.75
N ALA A 145 -15.97 16.24 -3.37
CA ALA A 145 -15.28 15.60 -2.27
C ALA A 145 -16.04 15.86 -0.96
N ASN A 146 -16.07 14.86 -0.07
CA ASN A 146 -16.74 14.99 1.22
C ASN A 146 -16.06 16.08 2.09
N PRO A 147 -16.81 16.74 3.00
CA PRO A 147 -16.34 17.95 3.70
C PRO A 147 -15.32 17.67 4.81
N TYR A 148 -14.96 16.41 5.03
CA TYR A 148 -14.09 15.98 6.13
C TYR A 148 -12.62 15.84 5.68
N ILE A 149 -12.23 16.47 4.58
CA ILE A 149 -10.90 16.38 4.00
C ILE A 149 -10.33 17.78 3.89
N ASP A 150 -9.12 17.99 4.41
CA ASP A 150 -8.41 19.27 4.21
C ASP A 150 -8.06 19.42 2.72
N PRO A 151 -8.23 20.60 2.10
CA PRO A 151 -7.83 20.84 0.72
C PRO A 151 -6.37 20.46 0.40
N GLN A 152 -5.46 20.52 1.37
CA GLN A 152 -4.05 20.10 1.19
C GLN A 152 -3.88 18.57 1.10
N ASN A 153 -4.85 17.81 1.62
CA ASN A 153 -4.87 16.35 1.63
C ASN A 153 -5.83 15.77 0.58
N LEU A 154 -6.44 16.63 -0.26
CA LEU A 154 -7.27 16.24 -1.38
C LEU A 154 -6.44 16.25 -2.66
N VAL A 155 -6.32 15.09 -3.30
CA VAL A 155 -5.65 14.93 -4.59
C VAL A 155 -6.68 14.56 -5.64
N GLU A 156 -6.76 15.38 -6.68
CA GLU A 156 -7.66 15.20 -7.82
C GLU A 156 -6.94 14.47 -8.95
N PHE A 157 -7.25 13.18 -9.13
CA PHE A 157 -6.64 12.37 -10.19
C PHE A 157 -7.44 12.47 -11.48
N LYS A 158 -6.73 12.53 -12.61
CA LYS A 158 -7.34 12.38 -13.92
C LYS A 158 -7.51 10.92 -14.33
N TYR A 159 -6.53 10.07 -14.00
CA TYR A 159 -6.53 8.67 -14.41
C TYR A 159 -6.72 7.71 -13.24
N PHE A 160 -7.48 6.63 -13.48
CA PHE A 160 -7.68 5.59 -12.48
C PHE A 160 -6.38 4.88 -12.10
N PHE A 161 -5.46 4.64 -13.04
CA PHE A 161 -4.24 3.87 -12.75
C PHE A 161 -3.25 4.63 -11.85
N THR A 162 -3.15 5.95 -11.99
CA THR A 162 -2.35 6.79 -11.08
C THR A 162 -3.00 6.84 -9.71
N ARG A 163 -4.32 7.00 -9.63
CA ARG A 163 -5.06 6.94 -8.37
C ARG A 163 -4.85 5.62 -7.62
N LYS A 164 -5.03 4.50 -8.30
CA LYS A 164 -4.84 3.13 -7.76
C LYS A 164 -3.43 2.90 -7.26
N LEU A 165 -2.43 3.37 -8.03
CA LEU A 165 -1.03 3.34 -7.60
C LEU A 165 -0.85 4.01 -6.23
N PHE A 166 -1.45 5.19 -6.02
CA PHE A 166 -1.31 5.92 -4.75
C PHE A 166 -2.09 5.32 -3.60
N PHE A 167 -3.27 4.72 -3.83
CA PHE A 167 -3.94 3.94 -2.80
C PHE A 167 -3.00 2.87 -2.25
N LEU A 168 -2.37 2.07 -3.10
CA LEU A 168 -1.49 1.00 -2.64
C LEU A 168 -0.16 1.53 -2.08
N LYS A 169 0.47 2.48 -2.77
CA LYS A 169 1.77 3.04 -2.36
C LYS A 169 1.72 3.64 -0.95
N GLU A 170 0.64 4.34 -0.63
CA GLU A 170 0.52 5.06 0.64
C GLU A 170 -0.16 4.23 1.73
N SER A 171 -0.82 3.12 1.40
CA SER A 171 -1.50 2.26 2.37
C SER A 171 -0.56 1.39 3.19
N ASP A 172 -0.81 1.37 4.48
CA ASP A 172 -0.26 0.39 5.43
C ASP A 172 -1.34 -0.52 5.99
N ALA A 173 -2.61 -0.31 5.67
CA ALA A 173 -3.67 -1.26 5.90
C ALA A 173 -4.82 -0.96 4.94
N ILE A 174 -5.63 -1.97 4.65
CA ILE A 174 -6.81 -1.84 3.80
C ILE A 174 -8.03 -2.29 4.60
N ALA A 175 -9.05 -1.44 4.65
CA ALA A 175 -10.34 -1.74 5.24
C ALA A 175 -11.43 -1.71 4.17
N LEU A 176 -12.09 -2.85 3.98
CA LEU A 176 -13.09 -3.08 2.96
C LEU A 176 -14.46 -3.23 3.61
N PHE A 177 -15.38 -2.33 3.30
CA PHE A 177 -16.79 -2.40 3.69
C PHE A 177 -17.66 -2.82 2.51
N PRO A 178 -18.92 -3.26 2.73
CA PRO A 178 -19.82 -3.61 1.65
C PRO A 178 -19.91 -2.54 0.56
N GLY A 179 -19.84 -2.99 -0.71
CA GLY A 179 -19.60 -2.10 -1.83
C GLY A 179 -19.98 -2.68 -3.19
N GLY A 180 -19.90 -1.84 -4.22
CA GLY A 180 -20.18 -2.25 -5.61
C GLY A 180 -18.91 -2.68 -6.35
N PHE A 181 -18.94 -2.54 -7.67
CA PHE A 181 -17.79 -2.90 -8.53
C PHE A 181 -16.50 -2.16 -8.18
N GLY A 182 -16.56 -0.89 -7.80
CA GLY A 182 -15.35 -0.15 -7.39
C GLY A 182 -14.67 -0.79 -6.18
N THR A 183 -15.44 -1.16 -5.15
CA THR A 183 -14.90 -1.84 -3.96
C THR A 183 -14.35 -3.22 -4.29
N GLN A 184 -15.02 -3.97 -5.17
CA GLN A 184 -14.54 -5.29 -5.60
C GLN A 184 -13.26 -5.18 -6.45
N ASP A 185 -13.16 -4.17 -7.31
CA ASP A 185 -11.97 -3.88 -8.11
C ASP A 185 -10.76 -3.63 -7.19
N GLU A 186 -10.89 -2.73 -6.20
CA GLU A 186 -9.83 -2.47 -5.23
C GLU A 186 -9.52 -3.69 -4.33
N ALA A 187 -10.53 -4.47 -3.94
CA ALA A 187 -10.34 -5.70 -3.17
C ALA A 187 -9.49 -6.72 -3.94
N PHE A 188 -9.87 -7.03 -5.18
CA PHE A 188 -9.12 -7.99 -6.01
C PHE A 188 -7.75 -7.45 -6.42
N GLU A 189 -7.60 -6.15 -6.66
CA GLU A 189 -6.30 -5.54 -6.94
C GLU A 189 -5.35 -5.68 -5.75
N CYS A 190 -5.81 -5.36 -4.54
CA CYS A 190 -5.03 -5.54 -3.31
C CYS A 190 -4.61 -7.00 -3.12
N LEU A 191 -5.55 -7.94 -3.25
CA LEU A 191 -5.27 -9.38 -3.08
C LEU A 191 -4.29 -9.90 -4.14
N THR A 192 -4.47 -9.51 -5.41
CA THR A 192 -3.61 -9.93 -6.52
C THR A 192 -2.18 -9.39 -6.36
N LEU A 193 -2.04 -8.12 -5.99
CA LEU A 193 -0.73 -7.49 -5.83
C LEU A 193 -0.02 -7.95 -4.55
N GLY A 194 -0.76 -8.23 -3.49
CA GLY A 194 -0.25 -8.91 -2.29
C GLY A 194 0.22 -10.33 -2.59
N GLN A 195 -0.57 -11.11 -3.34
CA GLN A 195 -0.24 -12.47 -3.76
C GLN A 195 1.04 -12.52 -4.61
N THR A 196 1.20 -11.57 -5.52
CA THR A 196 2.35 -11.51 -6.45
C THR A 196 3.58 -10.81 -5.88
N GLY A 197 3.51 -10.31 -4.63
CA GLY A 197 4.60 -9.56 -3.97
C GLY A 197 4.91 -8.22 -4.64
N ARG A 198 3.97 -7.68 -5.44
CA ARG A 198 4.07 -6.34 -6.06
C ARG A 198 3.64 -5.23 -5.13
N PHE A 199 2.86 -5.58 -4.10
CA PHE A 199 2.54 -4.76 -2.96
C PHE A 199 3.10 -5.45 -1.71
N GLY A 200 3.75 -4.68 -0.84
CA GLY A 200 4.28 -5.21 0.42
C GLY A 200 3.14 -5.73 1.32
N PRO A 201 3.39 -6.71 2.19
CA PRO A 201 2.32 -7.28 3.00
C PRO A 201 1.81 -6.25 4.01
N CYS A 202 0.49 -6.10 4.07
CA CYS A 202 -0.24 -5.22 4.97
C CYS A 202 -1.55 -5.88 5.40
N PRO A 203 -2.13 -5.54 6.56
CA PRO A 203 -3.37 -6.13 7.01
C PRO A 203 -4.54 -5.69 6.12
N VAL A 204 -5.33 -6.67 5.66
CA VAL A 204 -6.56 -6.47 4.91
C VAL A 204 -7.74 -6.93 5.78
N VAL A 205 -8.60 -5.99 6.18
CA VAL A 205 -9.78 -6.26 7.02
C VAL A 205 -11.06 -6.02 6.22
N LEU A 206 -11.94 -7.02 6.20
CA LEU A 206 -13.23 -7.03 5.54
C LEU A 206 -14.27 -6.87 6.64
N ILE A 207 -14.91 -5.71 6.70
CA ILE A 207 -15.73 -5.28 7.83
C ILE A 207 -17.18 -5.22 7.40
N ASP A 208 -18.00 -6.09 7.98
CA ASP A 208 -19.46 -6.04 7.87
C ASP A 208 -20.08 -5.22 9.01
N CYS A 209 -21.33 -4.78 8.85
CA CYS A 209 -22.11 -4.32 10.00
C CYS A 209 -22.39 -5.52 10.95
N PRO A 210 -22.66 -5.29 12.24
CA PRO A 210 -22.90 -6.38 13.20
C PRO A 210 -24.00 -7.33 12.71
N GLY A 211 -23.66 -8.62 12.55
CA GLY A 211 -24.58 -9.63 12.01
C GLY A 211 -24.71 -9.65 10.48
N GLY A 212 -24.01 -8.78 9.75
CA GLY A 212 -23.92 -8.80 8.30
C GLY A 212 -23.21 -10.06 7.77
N ASP A 213 -23.47 -10.34 6.49
CA ASP A 213 -23.03 -11.54 5.79
C ASP A 213 -22.37 -11.26 4.44
N TYR A 214 -22.26 -10.00 4.01
CA TYR A 214 -21.74 -9.65 2.69
C TYR A 214 -20.34 -10.23 2.43
N TRP A 215 -19.40 -10.11 3.39
CA TRP A 215 -18.06 -10.65 3.22
C TRP A 215 -17.98 -12.15 3.50
N LYS A 216 -18.89 -12.70 4.30
CA LYS A 216 -19.00 -14.14 4.54
C LYS A 216 -19.47 -14.87 3.28
N ASP A 217 -20.46 -14.32 2.59
CA ASP A 217 -20.94 -14.83 1.29
C ASP A 217 -19.88 -14.70 0.21
N TRP A 218 -19.15 -13.58 0.21
CA TRP A 218 -17.99 -13.39 -0.67
C TRP A 218 -16.91 -14.46 -0.41
N ASP A 219 -16.52 -14.70 0.84
CA ASP A 219 -15.54 -15.74 1.20
C ASP A 219 -16.03 -17.15 0.82
N ALA A 220 -17.31 -17.44 1.01
CA ALA A 220 -17.91 -18.69 0.55
C ALA A 220 -17.74 -18.87 -0.97
N TYR A 221 -17.91 -17.81 -1.76
CA TYR A 221 -17.60 -17.82 -3.19
C TYR A 221 -16.10 -18.04 -3.46
N ILE A 222 -15.21 -17.31 -2.78
CA ILE A 222 -13.75 -17.44 -2.95
C ILE A 222 -13.33 -18.89 -2.68
N ARG A 223 -13.76 -19.46 -1.56
CA ARG A 223 -13.42 -20.84 -1.18
C ARG A 223 -13.95 -21.86 -2.17
N LYS A 224 -15.22 -21.73 -2.55
CA LYS A 224 -15.89 -22.68 -3.44
C LYS A 224 -15.36 -22.63 -4.87
N HIS A 225 -15.12 -21.43 -5.40
CA HIS A 225 -14.86 -21.25 -6.83
C HIS A 225 -13.40 -20.97 -7.17
N LEU A 226 -12.63 -20.35 -6.26
CA LEU A 226 -11.21 -20.09 -6.50
C LEU A 226 -10.35 -21.16 -5.81
N LEU A 227 -10.52 -21.34 -4.50
CA LEU A 227 -9.67 -22.24 -3.72
C LEU A 227 -9.89 -23.72 -4.07
N HIS A 228 -11.13 -24.23 -3.97
CA HIS A 228 -11.42 -25.65 -4.26
C HIS A 228 -11.09 -26.06 -5.70
N ARG A 229 -11.03 -25.10 -6.62
CA ARG A 229 -10.66 -25.31 -8.03
C ARG A 229 -9.17 -25.10 -8.30
N GLY A 230 -8.37 -24.79 -7.27
CA GLY A 230 -6.93 -24.58 -7.39
C GLY A 230 -6.53 -23.31 -8.14
N LEU A 231 -7.39 -22.29 -8.18
CA LEU A 231 -7.12 -21.01 -8.84
C LEU A 231 -6.34 -20.04 -7.93
N ILE A 232 -6.33 -20.30 -6.63
CA ILE A 232 -5.52 -19.62 -5.61
C ILE A 232 -4.85 -20.66 -4.71
N SER A 233 -3.81 -20.27 -3.98
CA SER A 233 -3.07 -21.17 -3.09
C SER A 233 -3.87 -21.52 -1.84
N PRO A 234 -3.62 -22.68 -1.18
CA PRO A 234 -4.36 -23.12 -0.01
C PRO A 234 -4.44 -22.12 1.15
N HIS A 235 -3.41 -21.30 1.27
CA HIS A 235 -3.26 -20.33 2.35
C HIS A 235 -3.69 -18.91 1.95
N ASP A 236 -4.12 -18.64 0.71
CA ASP A 236 -4.39 -17.25 0.30
C ASP A 236 -5.57 -16.61 1.05
N CYS A 237 -6.44 -17.40 1.66
CA CYS A 237 -7.47 -16.89 2.57
C CYS A 237 -6.89 -16.33 3.89
N SER A 238 -5.61 -16.56 4.18
CA SER A 238 -4.89 -15.96 5.32
C SER A 238 -4.49 -14.50 5.09
N ILE A 239 -4.61 -13.99 3.87
CA ILE A 239 -4.26 -12.60 3.52
C ILE A 239 -5.22 -11.60 4.16
N TYR A 240 -6.46 -12.00 4.40
CA TYR A 240 -7.50 -11.10 4.90
C TYR A 240 -8.18 -11.64 6.17
N THR A 241 -8.80 -10.72 6.92
CA THR A 241 -9.60 -11.01 8.11
C THR A 241 -11.02 -10.50 7.91
N ILE A 242 -12.03 -11.35 8.10
CA ILE A 242 -13.44 -10.95 8.04
C ILE A 242 -13.96 -10.76 9.46
N THR A 243 -14.64 -9.66 9.72
CA THR A 243 -15.22 -9.34 11.03
C THR A 243 -16.43 -8.42 10.86
N ASP A 244 -17.31 -8.41 11.85
CA ASP A 244 -18.41 -7.46 11.99
C ASP A 244 -18.26 -6.58 13.25
N ASN A 245 -17.04 -6.54 13.79
CA ASN A 245 -16.68 -5.84 15.02
C ASN A 245 -15.44 -4.95 14.79
N VAL A 246 -15.58 -3.66 15.14
CA VAL A 246 -14.54 -2.63 15.00
C VAL A 246 -13.29 -2.96 15.80
N ASP A 247 -13.43 -3.41 17.04
CA ASP A 247 -12.30 -3.72 17.92
C ASP A 247 -11.46 -4.86 17.34
N VAL A 248 -12.12 -5.88 16.78
CA VAL A 248 -11.43 -6.99 16.09
C VAL A 248 -10.70 -6.50 14.85
N ALA A 249 -11.32 -5.61 14.06
CA ALA A 249 -10.67 -5.03 12.87
C ALA A 249 -9.43 -4.21 13.24
N CYS A 250 -9.56 -3.33 14.24
CA CYS A 250 -8.47 -2.52 14.75
C CYS A 250 -7.36 -3.39 15.36
N GLU A 251 -7.71 -4.45 16.09
CA GLU A 251 -6.72 -5.39 16.64
C GLU A 251 -5.98 -6.15 15.54
N ALA A 252 -6.66 -6.56 14.47
CA ALA A 252 -6.01 -7.21 13.33
C ALA A 252 -4.97 -6.28 12.67
N VAL A 253 -5.27 -4.99 12.54
CA VAL A 253 -4.32 -3.99 12.01
C VAL A 253 -3.17 -3.74 12.99
N ARG A 254 -3.48 -3.50 14.27
CA ARG A 254 -2.49 -3.18 15.31
C ARG A 254 -1.52 -4.34 15.54
N SER A 255 -2.05 -5.55 15.71
CA SER A 255 -1.26 -6.75 15.96
C SER A 255 -0.33 -7.09 14.79
N PHE A 256 -0.72 -6.77 13.55
CA PHE A 256 0.11 -6.96 12.37
C PHE A 256 1.42 -6.17 12.44
N TYR A 257 1.43 -5.02 13.11
CA TYR A 257 2.61 -4.15 13.26
C TYR A 257 3.20 -4.18 14.68
N ARG A 258 2.88 -5.19 15.48
CA ARG A 258 3.36 -5.31 16.87
C ARG A 258 4.87 -5.50 16.94
N VAL A 259 5.36 -6.48 16.19
CA VAL A 259 6.78 -6.85 16.06
C VAL A 259 7.24 -6.64 14.63
N TYR A 260 6.43 -7.01 13.63
CA TYR A 260 6.72 -6.78 12.23
C TYR A 260 6.73 -5.27 11.93
N HIS A 261 7.78 -4.81 11.24
CA HIS A 261 7.93 -3.42 10.85
C HIS A 261 7.66 -3.22 9.36
N SER A 262 8.45 -3.89 8.52
CA SER A 262 8.34 -3.89 7.06
C SER A 262 9.16 -5.02 6.46
N SER A 263 8.98 -5.30 5.17
CA SER A 263 9.76 -6.30 4.46
C SER A 263 10.16 -5.86 3.07
N ARG A 264 11.26 -6.37 2.55
CA ARG A 264 11.70 -6.16 1.17
C ARG A 264 12.62 -7.27 0.68
N TYR A 265 12.88 -7.28 -0.63
CA TYR A 265 13.95 -8.11 -1.19
C TYR A 265 15.28 -7.36 -1.22
N VAL A 266 16.36 -8.03 -0.82
CA VAL A 266 17.75 -7.60 -1.03
C VAL A 266 18.46 -8.71 -1.81
N GLY A 267 18.56 -8.53 -3.13
CA GLY A 267 18.94 -9.60 -4.05
C GLY A 267 17.86 -10.70 -4.11
N ASP A 268 18.25 -11.93 -3.80
CA ASP A 268 17.36 -13.09 -3.73
C ASP A 268 16.80 -13.34 -2.32
N ARG A 269 17.36 -12.70 -1.29
CA ARG A 269 16.92 -12.80 0.10
C ARG A 269 15.70 -11.93 0.37
N PHE A 270 14.72 -12.50 1.06
CA PHE A 270 13.63 -11.76 1.66
C PHE A 270 14.06 -11.32 3.06
N VAL A 271 13.94 -10.02 3.32
CA VAL A 271 14.34 -9.38 4.57
C VAL A 271 13.08 -8.86 5.25
N ILE A 272 12.81 -9.35 6.45
CA ILE A 272 11.78 -8.82 7.35
C ILE A 272 12.48 -7.99 8.42
N ARG A 273 12.14 -6.71 8.52
CA ARG A 273 12.54 -5.84 9.64
C ARG A 273 11.56 -5.98 10.78
N LEU A 274 12.08 -6.01 11.99
CA LEU A 274 11.32 -6.15 13.23
C LEU A 274 11.55 -4.93 14.12
N LYS A 275 10.56 -4.58 14.93
CA LYS A 275 10.68 -3.55 15.98
C LYS A 275 11.48 -4.06 17.18
N THR A 276 11.38 -5.36 17.46
CA THR A 276 12.08 -6.04 18.55
C THR A 276 12.68 -7.35 18.05
N GLU A 277 13.80 -7.76 18.64
CA GLU A 277 14.45 -9.02 18.31
C GLU A 277 13.66 -10.21 18.88
N LEU A 278 13.54 -11.29 18.12
CA LEU A 278 12.92 -12.53 18.58
C LEU A 278 13.90 -13.39 19.39
N SER A 279 13.40 -14.20 20.33
CA SER A 279 14.23 -15.18 21.02
C SER A 279 14.70 -16.30 20.07
N ASP A 280 15.73 -17.05 20.48
CA ASP A 280 16.23 -18.18 19.69
C ASP A 280 15.19 -19.32 19.66
N GLU A 281 14.41 -19.50 20.73
CA GLU A 281 13.29 -20.46 20.77
C GLU A 281 12.19 -20.07 19.79
N ALA A 282 11.85 -18.78 19.70
CA ALA A 282 10.90 -18.28 18.72
C ALA A 282 11.42 -18.51 17.29
N LEU A 283 12.70 -18.24 17.02
CA LEU A 283 13.30 -18.50 15.71
C LEU A 283 13.28 -19.99 15.34
N ALA A 284 13.54 -20.88 16.30
CA ALA A 284 13.48 -22.32 16.09
C ALA A 284 12.05 -22.76 15.72
N GLN A 285 11.03 -22.25 16.41
CA GLN A 285 9.62 -22.50 16.07
C GLN A 285 9.27 -22.02 14.67
N LEU A 286 9.70 -20.81 14.28
CA LEU A 286 9.47 -20.30 12.93
C LEU A 286 10.10 -21.20 11.85
N ASN A 287 11.30 -21.72 12.10
CA ASN A 287 11.98 -22.62 11.18
C ASN A 287 11.29 -23.98 11.03
N GLU A 288 10.75 -24.52 12.13
CA GLU A 288 9.94 -25.73 12.09
C GLU A 288 8.64 -25.49 11.33
N GLU A 289 7.90 -24.45 11.71
CA GLU A 289 6.55 -24.17 11.22
C GLU A 289 6.53 -23.70 9.75
N PHE A 290 7.57 -23.02 9.26
CA PHE A 290 7.58 -22.36 7.94
C PHE A 290 8.69 -22.84 6.99
N SER A 291 9.27 -24.01 7.24
CA SER A 291 10.26 -24.63 6.34
C SER A 291 9.72 -24.89 4.91
N ASP A 292 8.41 -25.06 4.75
CA ASP A 292 7.72 -25.31 3.48
C ASP A 292 7.83 -24.14 2.47
N ILE A 293 8.04 -22.92 2.96
CA ILE A 293 8.14 -21.71 2.13
C ILE A 293 9.58 -21.29 1.83
N LEU A 294 10.57 -22.06 2.29
CA LEU A 294 11.98 -21.79 2.08
C LEU A 294 12.48 -22.53 0.83
N VAL A 295 13.09 -21.80 -0.10
CA VAL A 295 13.75 -22.38 -1.28
C VAL A 295 15.03 -23.11 -0.88
N ARG A 296 15.75 -22.56 0.10
CA ARG A 296 16.98 -23.10 0.66
C ARG A 296 17.28 -22.48 2.02
N GLY A 297 18.09 -23.16 2.81
CA GLY A 297 18.54 -22.67 4.11
C GLY A 297 17.41 -22.62 5.13
N ILE A 298 17.57 -21.72 6.09
CA ILE A 298 16.65 -21.49 7.21
C ILE A 298 16.36 -20.00 7.35
N ILE A 299 15.43 -19.63 8.21
CA ILE A 299 15.19 -18.27 8.69
C ILE A 299 16.28 -17.94 9.71
N GLU A 300 17.05 -16.89 9.42
CA GLU A 300 18.20 -16.47 10.24
C GLU A 300 18.00 -15.04 10.74
N LYS A 301 18.50 -14.74 11.94
CA LYS A 301 18.61 -13.36 12.42
C LYS A 301 19.72 -12.64 11.66
N SER A 302 19.53 -11.35 11.43
CA SER A 302 20.56 -10.51 10.82
C SER A 302 20.49 -9.07 11.32
N GLN A 303 21.57 -8.34 11.07
CA GLN A 303 21.65 -6.89 11.19
C GLN A 303 21.43 -6.26 9.80
N GLY A 304 21.52 -4.93 9.71
CA GLY A 304 21.42 -4.22 8.43
C GLY A 304 22.42 -4.74 7.40
N LEU A 305 21.92 -5.11 6.21
CA LEU A 305 22.79 -5.54 5.12
C LEU A 305 23.51 -4.33 4.50
N PRO A 306 24.73 -4.47 3.95
CA PRO A 306 25.48 -3.36 3.35
C PRO A 306 24.68 -2.57 2.30
N GLU A 307 23.83 -3.24 1.54
CA GLU A 307 22.94 -2.65 0.53
C GLU A 307 21.82 -1.77 1.12
N GLU A 308 21.65 -1.77 2.44
CA GLU A 308 20.68 -0.96 3.17
C GLU A 308 21.30 0.24 3.87
N THR A 309 22.62 0.46 3.71
CA THR A 309 23.33 1.57 4.36
C THR A 309 22.67 2.91 4.04
N GLY A 310 22.32 3.66 5.07
CA GLY A 310 21.63 4.96 4.95
C GLY A 310 20.09 4.89 4.97
N ASP A 311 19.49 3.70 5.12
CA ASP A 311 18.08 3.55 5.49
C ASP A 311 17.90 3.95 6.96
N GLU A 312 16.88 4.76 7.26
CA GLU A 312 16.56 5.21 8.64
C GLU A 312 16.28 4.02 9.58
N THR A 313 15.90 2.87 9.01
CA THR A 313 15.62 1.62 9.73
C THR A 313 16.82 0.67 9.80
N PHE A 314 18.04 1.15 9.52
CA PHE A 314 19.25 0.31 9.47
C PHE A 314 19.50 -0.45 10.78
N GLU A 315 19.22 0.16 11.93
CA GLU A 315 19.48 -0.44 13.25
C GLU A 315 18.42 -1.46 13.70
N LEU A 316 17.31 -1.62 12.98
CA LEU A 316 16.23 -2.54 13.38
C LEU A 316 16.64 -4.01 13.24
N PRO A 317 16.28 -4.91 14.18
CA PRO A 317 16.50 -6.34 14.02
C PRO A 317 15.87 -6.90 12.74
N ARG A 318 16.47 -7.93 12.14
CA ARG A 318 15.97 -8.55 10.89
C ARG A 318 15.90 -10.06 10.95
N LEU A 319 14.96 -10.61 10.19
CA LEU A 319 14.99 -11.99 9.71
C LEU A 319 15.31 -12.01 8.23
N ILE A 320 16.21 -12.89 7.81
CA ILE A 320 16.57 -13.10 6.41
C ILE A 320 16.36 -14.56 6.02
N PHE A 321 15.81 -14.78 4.82
CA PHE A 321 15.61 -16.12 4.27
C PHE A 321 15.33 -16.09 2.76
N PHE A 322 15.36 -17.26 2.12
CA PHE A 322 15.07 -17.42 0.69
C PHE A 322 13.61 -17.83 0.49
N PHE A 323 12.69 -16.87 0.50
CA PHE A 323 11.27 -17.12 0.28
C PHE A 323 10.97 -17.60 -1.15
N ASN A 324 10.08 -18.58 -1.29
CA ASN A 324 9.69 -19.17 -2.58
C ASN A 324 8.91 -18.23 -3.52
N ARG A 325 8.51 -17.04 -3.03
CA ARG A 325 7.79 -15.99 -3.77
C ARG A 325 6.43 -16.41 -4.34
N ARG A 326 5.86 -17.51 -3.82
CA ARG A 326 4.60 -18.08 -4.30
C ARG A 326 3.54 -18.12 -3.22
N ASP A 327 3.93 -18.54 -2.01
CA ASP A 327 2.97 -18.80 -0.94
C ASP A 327 2.74 -17.55 -0.08
N ALA A 328 2.16 -16.52 -0.69
CA ALA A 328 1.87 -15.26 0.00
C ALA A 328 0.98 -15.45 1.23
N GLY A 329 -0.04 -16.32 1.16
CA GLY A 329 -0.84 -16.69 2.33
C GLY A 329 -0.02 -17.19 3.53
N ARG A 330 0.98 -18.04 3.28
CA ARG A 330 1.92 -18.52 4.31
C ARG A 330 2.82 -17.41 4.83
N MET A 331 3.21 -16.44 3.99
CA MET A 331 3.93 -15.24 4.43
C MET A 331 3.11 -14.41 5.44
N TYR A 332 1.80 -14.28 5.21
CA TYR A 332 0.91 -13.60 6.17
C TYR A 332 0.79 -14.38 7.49
N GLU A 333 0.72 -15.71 7.43
CA GLU A 333 0.77 -16.57 8.62
C GLU A 333 2.10 -16.42 9.38
N LEU A 334 3.23 -16.36 8.67
CA LEU A 334 4.55 -16.10 9.27
C LEU A 334 4.58 -14.75 9.99
N ILE A 335 4.07 -13.69 9.35
CA ILE A 335 3.99 -12.35 9.97
C ILE A 335 3.12 -12.39 11.23
N ARG A 336 1.94 -13.04 11.19
CA ARG A 336 1.11 -13.20 12.40
C ARG A 336 1.83 -13.97 13.50
N ARG A 337 2.60 -15.01 13.14
CA ARG A 337 3.35 -15.81 14.10
C ARG A 337 4.50 -15.04 14.72
N ILE A 338 5.28 -14.30 13.92
CA ILE A 338 6.31 -13.37 14.38
C ILE A 338 5.72 -12.40 15.40
N ASN A 339 4.58 -11.79 15.05
CA ASN A 339 3.91 -10.85 15.94
C ASN A 339 3.48 -11.51 17.24
N THR A 340 3.02 -12.77 17.22
CA THR A 340 2.61 -13.53 18.42
C THR A 340 3.78 -13.91 19.32
N LEU A 341 4.92 -14.29 18.73
CA LEU A 341 6.08 -14.81 19.46
C LEU A 341 7.02 -13.74 20.02
N GLY A 342 6.99 -12.53 19.47
CA GLY A 342 7.83 -11.44 20.00
C GLY A 342 7.22 -10.77 21.21
N ASP A 343 8.05 -10.52 22.22
CA ASP A 343 7.71 -9.66 23.35
C ASP A 343 7.73 -8.20 22.89
N SER A 344 6.59 -7.54 23.04
CA SER A 344 6.42 -6.13 22.68
C SER A 344 5.40 -5.48 23.61
N ASP A 345 5.71 -5.47 24.90
CA ASP A 345 4.93 -4.75 25.93
C ASP A 345 5.33 -3.26 26.04
N SER A 346 6.04 -2.72 25.04
CA SER A 346 6.43 -1.30 25.04
C SER A 346 5.27 -0.40 24.64
N VAL A 347 5.25 0.85 25.12
CA VAL A 347 4.27 1.89 24.74
C VAL A 347 4.32 2.22 23.23
N GLU A 348 5.42 1.88 22.54
CA GLU A 348 5.51 1.98 21.06
C GLU A 348 4.72 0.87 20.34
N SER A 349 4.39 -0.24 21.02
CA SER A 349 3.56 -1.31 20.45
C SER A 349 2.06 -0.98 20.47
N SER A 350 1.64 -0.01 21.29
CA SER A 350 0.28 0.54 21.29
C SER A 350 0.05 1.63 20.23
N HIS A 351 1.13 2.14 19.63
CA HIS A 351 1.13 3.20 18.62
C HIS A 351 1.90 2.75 17.36
N PRO A 352 1.31 1.86 16.55
CA PRO A 352 1.96 1.27 15.40
C PRO A 352 2.11 2.23 14.21
N GLU A 353 1.59 3.45 14.29
CA GLU A 353 1.43 4.38 13.18
C GLU A 353 2.74 4.94 12.62
N ARG A 354 3.89 4.74 13.29
CA ARG A 354 5.18 5.24 12.81
C ARG A 354 5.86 4.21 11.91
N LYS A 355 6.33 4.67 10.74
CA LYS A 355 7.07 3.89 9.74
C LYS A 355 8.58 3.97 9.87
#